data_AF-A0A523PXR0-F1
#
_entry.id   AF-A0A523PXR0-F1
#
_cell.length_a   1.000
_cell.length_b   1.000
_cell.length_c   1.000
_cell.angle_alpha   90.00
_cell.angle_beta   90.00
_cell.angle_gamma   90.00
#
_symmetry.space_group_name_H-M   'P 1'
#
loop_
_entity.id
_entity.type
_entity.pdbx_description
1 polymer ?
#
loop_
_entity_poly.entity_id
_entity_poly.type
_entity_poly.pdbx_seq_one_letter_code
_entity_poly.pdbx_strand_id
1 'polypeptide(L)'
;MVLILPILWIIGLFLLYILYRYDKKILNGNLNKFLFIICTPIPTVLFLLGYYIWETKFESQKTENIYNKNGYIVKVTNYPYRDRTEYRSNFDSKTGELLIDSVKYYNKEEKKYITETYEDWERFLLSERK
;
A
#
# COMPACT_ATOMS: atom_id res chain seq x y z
N MET A 1 -9.88 -4.46 8.69
CA MET A 1 -10.32 -5.55 7.78
C MET A 1 -9.84 -6.94 8.20
N VAL A 2 -8.67 -7.10 8.82
CA VAL A 2 -8.07 -8.42 9.15
C VAL A 2 -8.93 -9.31 10.09
N LEU A 3 -9.77 -8.72 10.95
CA LEU A 3 -10.59 -9.46 11.94
C LEU A 3 -11.88 -10.07 11.37
N ILE A 4 -12.32 -9.69 10.17
CA ILE A 4 -13.62 -10.16 9.61
C ILE A 4 -13.49 -11.59 9.06
N LEU A 5 -12.31 -11.94 8.52
CA LEU A 5 -12.04 -13.27 7.97
C LEU A 5 -12.15 -14.41 8.98
N PRO A 6 -11.51 -14.35 10.16
CA PRO A 6 -11.65 -15.42 11.16
C PRO A 6 -13.10 -15.54 11.66
N ILE A 7 -13.85 -14.43 11.74
CA ILE A 7 -15.28 -14.46 12.11
C ILE A 7 -16.11 -15.18 11.05
N LEU A 8 -15.90 -14.90 9.76
CA LEU A 8 -16.59 -15.60 8.67
C LEU A 8 -16.25 -17.09 8.61
N TRP A 9 -15.00 -17.46 8.92
CA TRP A 9 -14.58 -18.86 9.05
C TRP A 9 -15.28 -19.58 10.21
N ILE A 10 -15.38 -18.93 11.38
CA ILE A 10 -16.10 -19.49 12.53
C ILE A 10 -17.58 -19.67 12.21
N ILE A 11 -18.21 -18.69 11.56
CA ILE A 11 -19.62 -18.79 11.14
C ILE A 11 -19.81 -19.93 10.13
N GLY A 12 -18.91 -20.08 9.17
CA GLY A 12 -18.94 -21.18 8.20
C GLY A 12 -18.81 -22.57 8.85
N LEU A 13 -17.86 -22.73 9.78
CA LEU A 13 -17.69 -23.96 10.55
C LEU A 13 -18.91 -24.26 11.44
N PHE A 14 -19.51 -23.23 12.03
CA PHE A 14 -20.69 -23.38 12.87
C PHE A 14 -21.91 -23.82 12.05
N LEU A 15 -22.12 -23.25 10.86
CA LEU A 15 -23.17 -23.67 9.93
C LEU A 15 -22.95 -25.11 9.45
N LEU A 16 -21.72 -25.48 9.09
CA LEU A 16 -21.35 -26.85 8.72
C LEU A 16 -21.61 -27.83 9.88
N TYR A 17 -21.28 -27.45 11.11
CA TYR A 17 -21.53 -28.26 12.30
C TYR A 17 -23.02 -28.46 12.58
N ILE A 18 -23.83 -27.40 12.48
CA ILE A 18 -25.29 -27.49 12.62
C ILE A 18 -25.87 -28.43 11.56
N LEU A 19 -25.47 -28.27 10.30
CA LEU A 19 -25.92 -29.13 9.20
C LEU A 19 -25.51 -30.59 9.39
N TYR A 20 -24.27 -30.83 9.82
CA TYR A 20 -23.78 -32.17 10.16
C TYR A 20 -24.59 -32.81 11.30
N ARG A 21 -24.96 -32.03 12.32
CA ARG A 21 -25.65 -32.52 13.52
C ARG A 21 -27.15 -32.72 13.30
N TYR A 22 -27.80 -31.86 12.53
CA TYR A 22 -29.24 -31.93 12.29
C TYR A 22 -29.65 -32.98 11.28
N ASP A 23 -28.72 -33.48 10.45
CA ASP A 23 -29.10 -34.45 9.44
C ASP A 23 -28.12 -35.61 9.25
N LYS A 24 -28.32 -36.67 10.04
CA LYS A 24 -27.66 -37.98 9.84
C LYS A 24 -28.06 -38.67 8.52
N LYS A 25 -29.06 -38.16 7.77
CA LYS A 25 -29.56 -38.78 6.53
C LYS A 25 -29.27 -37.97 5.26
N ILE A 26 -29.02 -36.66 5.35
CA ILE A 26 -28.66 -35.79 4.21
C ILE A 26 -27.16 -35.86 3.85
N LEU A 27 -26.37 -36.76 4.43
CA LEU A 27 -24.96 -36.92 4.01
C LEU A 27 -24.76 -37.36 2.54
N ASN A 28 -25.82 -37.77 1.83
CA ASN A 28 -25.76 -38.20 0.41
C ASN A 28 -26.27 -37.16 -0.61
N GLY A 29 -26.59 -35.93 -0.20
CA GLY A 29 -27.14 -34.90 -1.11
C GLY A 29 -26.09 -33.98 -1.74
N ASN A 30 -26.23 -33.67 -3.03
CA ASN A 30 -25.44 -32.66 -3.76
C ASN A 30 -25.36 -31.28 -3.06
N LEU A 31 -26.31 -30.98 -2.17
CA LEU A 31 -26.35 -29.79 -1.31
C LEU A 31 -25.10 -29.64 -0.42
N ASN A 32 -24.54 -30.74 0.12
CA ASN A 32 -23.35 -30.67 0.97
C ASN A 32 -22.09 -30.31 0.18
N LYS A 33 -21.96 -30.79 -1.07
CA LYS A 33 -20.87 -30.40 -1.96
C LYS A 33 -20.96 -28.91 -2.29
N PHE A 34 -22.16 -28.40 -2.54
CA PHE A 34 -22.40 -26.98 -2.82
C PHE A 34 -22.07 -26.09 -1.60
N LEU A 35 -22.43 -26.51 -0.40
CA LEU A 35 -22.07 -25.83 0.85
C LEU A 35 -20.56 -25.80 1.10
N PHE A 36 -19.85 -26.92 0.87
CA PHE A 36 -18.39 -26.95 0.95
C PHE A 36 -17.74 -26.00 -0.07
N ILE A 37 -18.26 -25.95 -1.30
CA ILE A 37 -17.80 -25.01 -2.34
C ILE A 37 -18.11 -23.56 -1.97
N ILE A 38 -19.19 -23.27 -1.24
CA ILE A 38 -19.43 -21.89 -0.79
C ILE A 38 -18.53 -21.53 0.40
N CYS A 39 -18.32 -22.46 1.33
CA CYS A 39 -17.58 -22.17 2.56
C CYS A 39 -16.06 -22.18 2.41
N THR A 40 -15.49 -22.73 1.33
CA THR A 40 -14.02 -22.87 1.20
C THR A 40 -13.39 -22.04 0.07
N PRO A 41 -13.72 -22.21 -1.23
CA PRO A 41 -13.09 -21.41 -2.28
C PRO A 41 -13.58 -19.95 -2.30
N ILE A 42 -14.82 -19.63 -1.96
CA ILE A 42 -15.30 -18.24 -1.99
C ILE A 42 -14.56 -17.34 -0.98
N PRO A 43 -14.41 -17.71 0.31
CA PRO A 43 -13.62 -16.91 1.25
C PRO A 43 -12.16 -16.80 0.84
N THR A 44 -11.60 -17.86 0.25
CA THR A 44 -10.21 -17.86 -0.24
C THR A 44 -10.02 -16.89 -1.41
N VAL A 45 -10.96 -16.89 -2.37
CA VAL A 45 -10.93 -15.96 -3.52
C VAL A 45 -11.13 -14.52 -3.06
N LEU A 46 -12.04 -14.26 -2.12
CA LEU A 46 -12.23 -12.94 -1.53
C LEU A 46 -10.97 -12.46 -0.78
N PHE A 47 -10.28 -13.36 -0.09
CA PHE A 47 -9.00 -13.04 0.56
C PHE A 47 -7.92 -12.67 -0.46
N LEU A 48 -7.77 -13.48 -1.51
CA LEU A 48 -6.79 -13.22 -2.59
C LEU A 48 -7.08 -11.91 -3.32
N LEU A 49 -8.35 -11.62 -3.62
CA LEU A 49 -8.76 -10.33 -4.19
C LEU A 49 -8.48 -9.17 -3.24
N GLY A 50 -8.77 -9.33 -1.95
CA GLY A 50 -8.46 -8.33 -0.94
C GLY A 50 -6.96 -8.06 -0.82
N TYR A 51 -6.15 -9.11 -0.85
CA TYR A 51 -4.69 -9.02 -0.84
C TYR A 51 -4.16 -8.32 -2.09
N TYR A 52 -4.62 -8.70 -3.28
CA TYR A 52 -4.23 -8.07 -4.54
C TYR A 52 -4.61 -6.58 -4.60
N ILE A 53 -5.82 -6.23 -4.16
CA ILE A 53 -6.26 -4.83 -4.09
C ILE A 53 -5.43 -4.05 -3.07
N TRP A 54 -5.07 -4.68 -1.94
CA TRP A 54 -4.22 -4.07 -0.92
C TRP A 54 -2.82 -3.82 -1.47
N GLU A 55 -2.16 -4.81 -2.06
CA GLU A 55 -0.82 -4.68 -2.65
C GLU A 55 -0.78 -3.58 -3.71
N THR A 56 -1.73 -3.58 -4.65
CA THR A 56 -1.78 -2.61 -5.76
C THR A 56 -2.12 -1.19 -5.32
N LYS A 57 -3.12 -0.99 -4.45
CA LYS A 57 -3.55 0.36 -4.05
C LYS A 57 -2.64 0.95 -2.99
N PHE A 58 -2.17 0.15 -2.04
CA PHE A 58 -1.38 0.63 -0.90
C PHE A 58 0.04 0.98 -1.35
N GLU A 59 0.72 0.17 -2.17
CA GLU A 59 2.05 0.53 -2.69
C GLU A 59 2.05 1.76 -3.61
N SER A 60 0.91 2.02 -4.26
CA SER A 60 0.73 3.19 -5.12
C SER A 60 0.33 4.46 -4.36
N GLN A 61 0.02 4.35 -3.07
CA GLN A 61 -0.42 5.48 -2.28
C GLN A 61 0.75 6.47 -2.14
N LYS A 62 0.54 7.67 -2.66
CA LYS A 62 1.47 8.79 -2.57
C LYS A 62 0.74 10.01 -2.05
N THR A 63 1.44 10.82 -1.26
CA THR A 63 0.97 12.13 -0.84
C THR A 63 1.80 13.18 -1.54
N GLU A 64 1.16 14.04 -2.30
CA GLU A 64 1.81 15.12 -3.05
C GLU A 64 1.48 16.46 -2.41
N ASN A 65 2.51 17.26 -2.10
CA ASN A 65 2.38 18.63 -1.67
C ASN A 65 3.12 19.52 -2.66
N ILE A 66 2.43 20.50 -3.22
CA ILE A 66 3.01 21.49 -4.14
C ILE A 66 2.86 22.85 -3.50
N TYR A 67 3.96 23.59 -3.40
CA TYR A 67 3.97 24.93 -2.84
C TYR A 67 4.99 25.81 -3.56
N ASN A 68 4.77 27.12 -3.51
CA ASN A 68 5.71 28.10 -4.03
C ASN A 68 6.64 28.56 -2.92
N LYS A 69 7.95 28.49 -3.13
CA LYS A 69 8.97 29.04 -2.22
C LYS A 69 9.91 29.93 -3.03
N ASN A 70 10.07 31.19 -2.63
CA ASN A 70 10.99 32.16 -3.25
C ASN A 70 10.82 32.34 -4.77
N GLY A 71 9.59 32.21 -5.30
CA GLY A 71 9.30 32.31 -6.74
C GLY A 71 9.44 30.99 -7.52
N TYR A 72 9.83 29.91 -6.84
CA TYR A 72 10.00 28.58 -7.43
C TYR A 72 8.90 27.64 -6.98
N ILE A 73 8.52 26.72 -7.86
CA ILE A 73 7.54 25.66 -7.59
C ILE A 73 8.32 24.49 -6.98
N VAL A 74 7.93 24.09 -5.78
CA VAL A 74 8.47 22.92 -5.09
C VAL A 74 7.37 21.88 -4.97
N LYS A 75 7.68 20.65 -5.39
CA LYS A 75 6.82 19.48 -5.28
C LYS A 75 7.48 18.43 -4.40
N VAL A 76 6.81 18.08 -3.31
CA VAL A 76 7.22 17.01 -2.40
C VAL A 76 6.27 15.83 -2.59
N THR A 77 6.82 14.67 -2.98
CA THR A 77 6.06 13.44 -3.16
C THR A 77 6.51 12.42 -2.12
N ASN A 78 5.63 12.09 -1.17
CA ASN A 78 5.90 11.09 -0.15
C ASN A 78 5.27 9.73 -0.55
N TYR A 79 6.09 8.69 -0.56
CA TYR A 79 5.72 7.29 -0.76
C TYR A 79 5.82 6.57 0.59
N PRO A 80 4.79 6.64 1.45
CA PRO A 80 4.83 6.18 2.83
C PRO A 80 5.21 4.70 2.98
N TYR A 81 4.79 3.85 2.03
CA TYR A 81 5.07 2.41 2.09
C TYR A 81 6.40 1.99 1.47
N ARG A 82 7.08 2.93 0.82
CA ARG A 82 8.43 2.74 0.28
C ARG A 82 9.49 3.44 1.13
N ASP A 83 9.08 4.04 2.26
CA ASP A 83 9.91 4.92 3.10
C ASP A 83 10.73 5.91 2.27
N ARG A 84 10.11 6.45 1.20
CA ARG A 84 10.77 7.27 0.18
C ARG A 84 10.06 8.60 0.04
N THR A 85 10.81 9.69 -0.03
CA THR A 85 10.31 11.03 -0.33
C THR A 85 11.12 11.66 -1.45
N GLU A 86 10.46 12.05 -2.53
CA GLU A 86 11.05 12.75 -3.67
C GLU A 86 10.78 14.25 -3.56
N TYR A 87 11.83 15.06 -3.71
CA TYR A 87 11.76 16.51 -3.79
C TYR A 87 12.07 16.92 -5.23
N ARG A 88 11.16 17.70 -5.81
CA ARG A 88 11.31 18.24 -7.16
C ARG A 88 11.10 19.74 -7.14
N SER A 89 11.86 20.45 -7.95
CA SER A 89 11.73 21.90 -8.08
C SER A 89 11.99 22.36 -9.50
N ASN A 90 11.64 23.60 -9.79
CA ASN A 90 12.06 24.28 -11.01
C ASN A 90 13.23 25.24 -10.78
N PHE A 91 14.01 25.10 -9.69
CA PHE A 91 15.13 26.01 -9.36
C PHE A 91 16.13 26.13 -10.51
N ASP A 92 16.57 25.00 -11.05
CA ASP A 92 17.61 24.95 -12.10
C ASP A 92 17.02 24.77 -13.50
N SER A 93 15.70 24.86 -13.63
CA SER A 93 15.01 24.58 -14.87
C SER A 93 14.88 25.82 -15.75
N LYS A 94 15.67 25.86 -16.83
CA LYS A 94 15.57 26.90 -17.86
C LYS A 94 14.21 26.93 -18.58
N THR A 95 13.50 25.80 -18.56
CA THR A 95 12.19 25.61 -19.20
C THR A 95 11.02 25.73 -18.22
N GLY A 96 11.30 25.85 -16.91
CA GLY A 96 10.29 25.87 -15.85
C GLY A 96 9.76 24.48 -15.44
N GLU A 97 10.28 23.41 -16.01
CA GLU A 97 9.98 22.02 -15.65
C GLU A 97 10.46 21.66 -14.24
N LEU A 98 9.74 20.78 -13.56
CA LEU A 98 10.13 20.27 -12.24
C LEU A 98 11.18 19.14 -12.38
N LEU A 99 12.42 19.45 -12.06
CA LEU A 99 13.56 18.53 -12.00
C LEU A 99 13.65 17.89 -10.60
N ILE A 100 14.30 16.73 -10.49
CA ILE A 100 14.48 16.04 -9.20
C ILE A 100 15.69 16.64 -8.50
N ASP A 101 15.48 17.23 -7.32
CA ASP A 101 16.56 17.82 -6.53
C ASP A 101 17.16 16.80 -5.57
N SER A 102 16.30 16.04 -4.88
CA SER A 102 16.75 15.04 -3.92
C SER A 102 15.72 13.94 -3.67
N VAL A 103 16.22 12.81 -3.23
CA VAL A 103 15.43 11.65 -2.83
C VAL A 103 15.91 11.19 -1.46
N LYS A 104 15.00 11.21 -0.49
CA LYS A 104 15.23 10.64 0.83
C LYS A 104 14.63 9.23 0.86
N TYR A 105 15.40 8.23 1.25
CA TYR A 105 14.90 6.85 1.40
C TYR A 105 15.54 6.14 2.58
N TYR A 106 14.86 5.12 3.13
CA TYR A 106 15.42 4.27 4.16
C TYR A 106 16.28 3.15 3.53
N ASN A 107 17.59 3.17 3.79
CA ASN A 107 18.49 2.09 3.37
C ASN A 107 18.41 0.95 4.41
N LYS A 108 17.97 -0.22 3.96
CA LYS A 108 17.80 -1.41 4.80
C LYS A 108 19.12 -2.04 5.24
N GLU A 109 20.18 -1.93 4.43
CA GLU A 109 21.50 -2.48 4.72
C GLU A 109 22.18 -1.66 5.83
N GLU A 110 22.12 -0.33 5.70
CA GLU A 110 22.74 0.59 6.66
C GLU A 110 21.81 0.95 7.84
N LYS A 111 20.55 0.50 7.80
CA LYS A 111 19.50 0.79 8.80
C LYS A 111 19.33 2.27 9.13
N LYS A 112 19.43 3.15 8.12
CA LYS A 112 19.30 4.59 8.28
C LYS A 112 18.68 5.26 7.06
N TYR A 113 18.16 6.47 7.25
CA TYR A 113 17.71 7.31 6.14
C TYR A 113 18.90 7.95 5.43
N ILE A 114 18.96 7.77 4.11
CA ILE A 114 19.93 8.38 3.21
C ILE A 114 19.20 9.42 2.35
N THR A 115 19.86 10.54 2.07
CA THR A 115 19.37 11.54 1.13
C THR A 115 20.35 11.60 -0.03
N GLU A 116 19.90 11.18 -1.20
CA GLU A 116 20.62 11.39 -2.45
C GLU A 116 20.22 12.75 -3.00
N THR A 117 21.21 13.63 -3.19
CA THR A 117 21.05 14.93 -3.82
C THR A 117 21.58 14.88 -5.24
N TYR A 118 20.85 15.49 -6.17
CA TYR A 118 21.28 15.66 -7.55
C TYR A 118 21.70 17.14 -7.74
N GLU A 119 22.73 17.35 -8.58
CA GLU A 119 23.86 18.31 -8.48
C GLU A 119 23.71 19.80 -8.06
N ASP A 120 22.56 20.35 -7.63
CA ASP A 120 22.49 21.79 -7.24
C ASP A 120 21.77 22.09 -5.90
N TRP A 121 21.16 21.08 -5.25
CA TRP A 121 20.46 21.27 -3.97
C TRP A 121 21.39 21.64 -2.79
N GLU A 122 22.62 21.11 -2.78
CA GLU A 122 23.61 21.42 -1.74
C GLU A 122 24.05 22.89 -1.78
N ARG A 123 24.18 23.49 -2.97
CA ARG A 123 24.54 24.91 -3.12
C ARG A 123 23.45 25.84 -2.60
N PHE A 124 22.18 25.50 -2.83
CA PHE A 124 21.04 26.23 -2.27
C PHE A 124 21.02 26.18 -0.73
N LEU A 125 21.15 25.00 -0.13
CA LEU A 125 21.18 24.86 1.33
C LEU A 125 22.39 25.57 1.97
N LEU A 126 23.53 25.60 1.28
CA LEU A 126 24.72 26.33 1.72
C LEU A 126 24.55 27.86 1.58
N SER A 127 23.73 28.33 0.63
CA SER A 127 23.40 29.76 0.48
C SER A 127 22.47 30.27 1.59
N GLU A 128 21.57 29.44 2.14
CA GLU A 128 20.68 29.78 3.26
C GLU A 128 21.36 29.72 4.64
N ARG A 129 22.63 29.28 4.76
CA ARG A 129 23.40 29.26 6.03
C ARG A 129 24.21 30.53 6.32
N LYS A 130 24.15 31.54 5.45
CA LYS A 130 24.77 32.86 5.66
C LYS A 130 23.72 33.90 6.03
#